data_AF-A0A2D6VVQ6-F1
#
_entry.id   AF-A0A2D6VVQ6-F1
#
_cell.length_a   1.000
_cell.length_b   1.000
_cell.length_c   1.000
_cell.angle_alpha   90.00
_cell.angle_beta   90.00
_cell.angle_gamma   90.00
#
_symmetry.space_group_name_H-M   'P 1'
#
loop_
_entity.id
_entity.type
_entity.pdbx_description
1 polymer ?
#
loop_
_entity_poly.entity_id
_entity_poly.type
_entity_poly.pdbx_seq_one_letter_code
_entity_poly.pdbx_strand_id
1 'polypeptide(L)'
;MKKNKAIDWKNYDPNDFYDELIAAKGKPRRAATAITDYLGNLGSEEIQARQQAAELAILEMGISFTIYSEGENIDRAWPFDIIPRVISLREWENIEQGLAQRLTALNMFINDIYNDQNIVKDKVIPKYVFANSKNFREQCRGFTPPLGVWAHICGSDLVRDKDGKVYVL
;
A
#
# COMPACT_ATOMS: atom_id res chain seq x y z
N MET A 1 4.84 12.60 40.14
CA MET A 1 5.30 13.29 38.91
C MET A 1 4.33 12.96 37.79
N LYS A 2 3.73 13.96 37.11
CA LYS A 2 2.90 13.69 35.92
C LYS A 2 3.83 13.22 34.81
N LYS A 3 3.67 11.98 34.32
CA LYS A 3 4.34 11.55 33.09
C LYS A 3 3.91 12.51 31.98
N ASN A 4 4.86 13.17 31.32
CA ASN A 4 4.58 13.93 30.11
C ASN A 4 4.21 12.91 29.03
N LYS A 5 2.92 12.77 28.74
CA LYS A 5 2.43 11.78 27.79
C LYS A 5 2.89 12.16 26.39
N ALA A 6 3.40 11.19 25.63
CA ALA A 6 3.83 11.43 24.27
C ALA A 6 2.67 11.79 23.35
N ILE A 7 1.57 11.05 23.49
CA ILE A 7 0.37 11.23 22.66
C ILE A 7 -0.84 11.34 23.56
N ASP A 8 -1.59 12.42 23.41
CA ASP A 8 -2.86 12.64 24.10
C ASP A 8 -4.02 12.48 23.13
N TRP A 9 -4.47 11.24 22.97
CA TRP A 9 -5.59 10.89 22.09
C TRP A 9 -6.87 11.67 22.43
N LYS A 10 -7.08 12.08 23.69
CA LYS A 10 -8.31 12.81 24.10
C LYS A 10 -8.43 14.17 23.43
N ASN A 11 -7.30 14.77 23.07
CA ASN A 11 -7.24 16.08 22.43
C ASN A 11 -7.06 16.00 20.91
N TYR A 12 -6.82 14.80 20.36
CA TYR A 12 -6.73 14.59 18.92
C TYR A 12 -8.13 14.47 18.29
N ASP A 13 -8.36 15.25 17.24
CA ASP A 13 -9.61 15.26 16.47
C ASP A 13 -9.29 15.07 14.98
N PRO A 14 -9.75 13.96 14.35
CA PRO A 14 -9.53 13.71 12.94
C PRO A 14 -10.36 14.63 12.00
N ASN A 15 -11.26 15.46 12.54
CA ASN A 15 -12.20 16.28 11.77
C ASN A 15 -13.02 15.41 10.79
N ASP A 16 -13.18 15.86 9.54
CA ASP A 16 -13.95 15.17 8.50
C ASP A 16 -13.13 14.09 7.75
N PHE A 17 -11.89 13.83 8.17
CA PHE A 17 -11.04 12.82 7.53
C PHE A 17 -11.28 11.43 8.09
N TYR A 18 -11.15 10.43 7.22
CA TYR A 18 -11.06 9.05 7.68
C TYR A 18 -9.66 8.81 8.26
N ASP A 19 -9.54 8.84 9.58
CA ASP A 19 -8.32 8.45 10.29
C ASP A 19 -8.32 6.95 10.61
N GLU A 20 -7.17 6.28 10.48
CA GLU A 20 -7.04 4.82 10.64
C GLU A 20 -7.06 4.37 12.11
N LEU A 21 -6.66 5.25 13.05
CA LEU A 21 -6.57 4.93 14.46
C LEU A 21 -7.76 5.45 15.25
N ILE A 22 -8.27 6.64 14.92
CA ILE A 22 -9.25 7.40 15.70
C ILE A 22 -10.55 7.57 14.89
N ALA A 23 -11.64 7.01 15.40
CA ALA A 23 -12.96 7.07 14.74
C ALA A 23 -13.66 8.43 14.94
N ALA A 24 -13.41 9.07 16.08
CA ALA A 24 -13.91 10.38 16.47
C ALA A 24 -13.02 10.90 17.60
N LYS A 25 -13.09 12.20 17.94
CA LYS A 25 -12.27 12.81 19.00
C LYS A 25 -12.12 11.92 20.25
N GLY A 26 -10.89 11.50 20.54
CA GLY A 26 -10.56 10.64 21.68
C GLY A 26 -11.13 9.22 21.67
N LYS A 27 -11.70 8.76 20.57
CA LYS A 27 -12.31 7.43 20.41
C LYS A 27 -11.55 6.60 19.38
N PRO A 28 -10.66 5.69 19.82
CA PRO A 28 -9.99 4.76 18.91
C PRO A 28 -10.97 3.87 18.14
N ARG A 29 -10.60 3.49 16.93
CA ARG A 29 -11.25 2.37 16.21
C ARG A 29 -10.98 1.08 16.96
N ARG A 30 -11.91 0.13 16.87
CA ARG A 30 -11.80 -1.17 17.55
C ARG A 30 -10.51 -1.92 17.22
N ALA A 31 -10.08 -1.91 15.97
CA ALA A 31 -8.84 -2.56 15.55
C ALA A 31 -7.59 -1.86 16.12
N ALA A 32 -7.67 -0.55 16.35
CA ALA A 32 -6.57 0.28 16.80
C ALA A 32 -6.46 0.39 18.34
N THR A 33 -7.41 -0.15 19.12
CA THR A 33 -7.44 0.02 20.58
C THR A 33 -6.12 -0.37 21.25
N ALA A 34 -5.58 -1.54 20.90
CA ALA A 34 -4.33 -2.03 21.49
C ALA A 34 -3.13 -1.10 21.20
N ILE A 35 -3.00 -0.62 19.96
CA ILE A 35 -1.90 0.29 19.59
C ILE A 35 -2.09 1.66 20.23
N THR A 36 -3.32 2.20 20.28
CA THR A 36 -3.59 3.50 20.90
C THR A 36 -3.34 3.47 22.40
N ASP A 37 -3.71 2.38 23.07
CA ASP A 37 -3.45 2.20 24.50
C ASP A 37 -1.95 2.08 24.79
N TYR A 38 -1.23 1.31 23.96
CA TYR A 38 0.22 1.19 24.06
C TYR A 38 0.91 2.55 23.90
N LEU A 39 0.64 3.24 22.79
CA LEU A 39 1.22 4.53 22.45
C LEU A 39 0.85 5.62 23.47
N GLY A 40 -0.39 5.61 23.98
CA GLY A 40 -0.87 6.57 24.98
C GLY A 40 -0.25 6.39 26.37
N ASN A 41 0.45 5.28 26.61
CA ASN A 41 1.19 4.99 27.84
C ASN A 41 2.69 5.31 27.75
N LEU A 42 3.21 5.61 26.55
CA LEU A 42 4.60 6.01 26.34
C LEU A 42 4.82 7.49 26.71
N GLY A 43 6.01 7.77 27.26
CA GLY A 43 6.48 9.14 27.45
C GLY A 43 7.09 9.71 26.16
N SER A 44 7.08 11.04 26.00
CA SER A 44 7.61 11.68 24.78
C SER A 44 9.06 11.29 24.48
N GLU A 45 9.89 11.20 25.52
CA GLU A 45 11.29 10.76 25.41
C GLU A 45 11.41 9.32 24.89
N GLU A 46 10.50 8.44 25.27
CA GLU A 46 10.51 7.04 24.84
C GLU A 46 10.13 6.91 23.36
N ILE A 47 9.15 7.68 22.89
CA ILE A 47 8.80 7.74 21.46
C ILE A 47 9.97 8.28 20.64
N GLN A 48 10.61 9.36 21.10
CA GLN A 48 11.75 9.95 20.41
C GLN A 48 12.94 8.98 20.35
N ALA A 49 13.25 8.29 21.44
CA ALA A 49 14.30 7.28 21.47
C ALA A 49 14.03 6.12 20.49
N ARG A 50 12.77 5.69 20.35
CA ARG A 50 12.38 4.64 19.38
C ARG A 50 12.48 5.11 17.93
N GLN A 51 12.11 6.36 17.64
CA GLN A 51 12.28 6.96 16.33
C GLN A 51 13.76 7.00 15.93
N GLN A 52 14.62 7.49 16.83
CA GLN A 52 16.07 7.54 16.62
C GLN A 52 16.67 6.14 16.41
N ALA A 53 16.22 5.15 17.19
CA ALA A 53 16.66 3.77 17.04
C ALA A 53 16.24 3.18 15.68
N ALA A 54 15.03 3.48 15.20
CA ALA A 54 14.56 3.03 13.88
C ALA A 54 15.36 3.67 12.73
N GLU A 55 15.64 4.97 12.83
CA GLU A 55 16.47 5.70 11.86
C GLU A 55 17.90 5.15 11.80
N LEU A 56 18.52 4.89 12.96
CA LEU A 56 19.84 4.29 13.03
C LEU A 56 19.84 2.88 12.40
N ALA A 57 18.83 2.06 12.70
CA ALA A 57 18.72 0.73 12.11
C ALA A 57 18.61 0.77 10.57
N ILE A 58 17.87 1.73 10.01
CA ILE A 58 17.75 1.94 8.56
C ILE A 58 19.10 2.28 7.93
N LEU A 59 19.87 3.17 8.59
CA LEU A 59 21.22 3.53 8.16
C LEU A 59 22.17 2.32 8.22
N GLU A 60 22.16 1.57 9.32
CA GLU A 60 23.02 0.39 9.51
C GLU A 60 22.70 -0.73 8.52
N MET A 61 21.42 -0.93 8.17
CA MET A 61 21.00 -1.89 7.16
C MET A 61 21.26 -1.41 5.71
N GLY A 62 21.72 -0.18 5.52
CA GLY A 62 21.97 0.40 4.20
C GLY A 62 20.69 0.59 3.38
N ILE A 63 19.53 0.77 4.04
CA ILE A 63 18.25 0.98 3.36
C ILE A 63 18.19 2.44 2.90
N SER A 64 18.49 2.67 1.64
CA SER A 64 18.41 3.99 0.99
C SER A 64 17.36 4.01 -0.12
N PHE A 65 16.91 5.22 -0.46
CA PHE A 65 16.22 5.47 -1.72
C PHE A 65 17.00 6.53 -2.51
N THR A 66 17.14 6.30 -3.81
CA THR A 66 17.81 7.23 -4.72
C THR A 66 16.81 8.27 -5.20
N ILE A 67 17.08 9.54 -4.91
CA ILE A 67 16.33 10.65 -5.49
C ILE A 67 16.99 11.03 -6.81
N TYR A 68 16.24 10.94 -7.90
CA TYR A 68 16.64 11.48 -9.19
C TYR A 68 16.28 12.97 -9.23
N SER A 69 17.22 13.83 -8.82
CA SER A 69 17.11 15.29 -8.99
C SER A 69 18.21 15.80 -9.92
N GLU A 70 17.83 16.41 -11.04
CA GLU A 70 18.65 17.23 -11.95
C GLU A 70 20.16 16.90 -12.02
N GLY A 71 20.50 15.63 -12.28
CA GLY A 71 21.88 15.21 -12.60
C GLY A 71 22.72 14.70 -11.43
N GLU A 72 22.21 14.70 -10.19
CA GLU A 72 22.87 14.06 -9.05
C GLU A 72 22.01 12.94 -8.47
N ASN A 73 22.60 11.75 -8.35
CA ASN A 73 22.01 10.64 -7.59
C ASN A 73 22.40 10.83 -6.13
N ILE A 74 21.53 11.45 -5.35
CA ILE A 74 21.71 11.61 -3.91
C ILE A 74 20.98 10.47 -3.22
N ASP A 75 21.73 9.56 -2.60
CA ASP A 75 21.16 8.54 -1.72
C ASP A 75 20.73 9.18 -0.40
N ARG A 76 19.47 9.01 -0.04
CA ARG A 76 18.93 9.43 1.26
C ARG A 76 18.50 8.23 2.08
N ALA A 77 18.64 8.35 3.40
CA ALA A 77 18.06 7.39 4.34
C ALA A 77 16.54 7.35 4.15
N TRP A 78 15.98 6.14 4.11
CA TRP A 78 14.55 5.94 3.94
C TRP A 78 13.77 6.55 5.13
N PRO A 79 12.82 7.48 4.91
CA PRO A 79 12.03 8.04 6.00
C PRO A 79 11.09 6.96 6.56
N PHE A 80 11.16 6.71 7.86
CA PHE A 80 10.39 5.65 8.52
C PHE A 80 9.57 6.22 9.66
N ASP A 81 8.28 5.90 9.65
CA ASP A 81 7.34 6.22 10.71
C ASP A 81 7.16 4.99 11.62
N ILE A 82 7.42 5.16 12.91
CA ILE A 82 7.27 4.11 13.92
C ILE A 82 5.80 3.83 14.28
N ILE A 83 4.86 4.64 13.82
CA ILE A 83 3.43 4.45 14.04
C ILE A 83 2.87 3.52 12.95
N PRO A 84 2.46 2.29 13.30
CA PRO A 84 2.01 1.34 12.29
C PRO A 84 0.61 1.69 11.77
N ARG A 85 0.39 1.43 10.48
CA ARG A 85 -0.96 1.45 9.91
C ARG A 85 -1.69 0.16 10.27
N VAL A 86 -2.68 0.27 11.14
CA VAL A 86 -3.48 -0.88 11.59
C VAL A 86 -4.58 -1.19 10.58
N ILE A 87 -4.63 -2.43 10.12
CA ILE A 87 -5.68 -2.96 9.25
C ILE A 87 -6.38 -4.07 10.02
N SER A 88 -7.72 -4.03 10.08
CA SER A 88 -8.47 -5.09 10.76
C SER A 88 -8.44 -6.38 9.93
N LEU A 89 -8.37 -7.54 10.58
CA LEU A 89 -8.36 -8.84 9.88
C LEU A 89 -9.52 -8.98 8.89
N ARG A 90 -10.74 -8.66 9.31
CA ARG A 90 -11.94 -8.73 8.46
C ARG A 90 -11.85 -7.86 7.21
N GLU A 91 -11.20 -6.71 7.32
CA GLU A 91 -10.99 -5.84 6.17
C GLU A 91 -9.90 -6.41 5.25
N TRP A 92 -8.79 -6.87 5.83
CA TRP A 92 -7.71 -7.48 5.09
C TRP A 92 -8.16 -8.72 4.31
N GLU A 93 -8.98 -9.59 4.90
CA GLU A 93 -9.53 -10.78 4.22
C GLU A 93 -10.28 -10.42 2.93
N ASN A 94 -11.05 -9.32 2.95
CA ASN A 94 -11.75 -8.84 1.75
C ASN A 94 -10.78 -8.25 0.72
N ILE A 95 -9.78 -7.48 1.19
CA ILE A 95 -8.74 -6.89 0.32
C ILE A 95 -7.94 -7.99 -0.35
N GLU A 96 -7.44 -8.96 0.41
CA GLU A 96 -6.65 -10.10 -0.08
C GLU A 96 -7.41 -10.88 -1.15
N GLN A 97 -8.69 -11.21 -0.91
CA GLN A 97 -9.53 -11.89 -1.89
C GLN A 97 -9.71 -11.07 -3.17
N GLY A 98 -9.93 -9.76 -3.04
CA GLY A 98 -10.03 -8.85 -4.18
C GLY A 98 -8.72 -8.75 -4.98
N LEU A 99 -7.57 -8.71 -4.32
CA LEU A 99 -6.25 -8.71 -4.95
C LEU A 99 -5.96 -10.03 -5.68
N ALA A 100 -6.31 -11.18 -5.08
CA ALA A 100 -6.17 -12.50 -5.71
C ALA A 100 -7.06 -12.62 -6.95
N GLN A 101 -8.32 -12.16 -6.85
CA GLN A 101 -9.24 -12.11 -7.99
C GLN A 101 -8.68 -11.23 -9.11
N ARG A 102 -8.20 -10.02 -8.76
CA ARG A 102 -7.61 -9.08 -9.72
C ARG A 102 -6.40 -9.66 -10.43
N LEU A 103 -5.47 -10.28 -9.70
CA LEU A 103 -4.28 -10.91 -10.28
C LEU A 103 -4.64 -12.04 -11.23
N THR A 104 -5.65 -12.84 -10.89
CA THR A 104 -6.17 -13.91 -11.76
C THR A 104 -6.71 -13.31 -13.06
N ALA A 105 -7.55 -12.28 -12.96
CA ALA A 105 -8.10 -11.58 -14.13
C ALA A 105 -7.01 -10.93 -14.99
N LEU A 106 -5.98 -10.34 -14.39
CA LEU A 106 -4.85 -9.75 -15.11
C LEU A 106 -4.06 -10.81 -15.89
N ASN A 107 -3.78 -11.97 -15.30
CA ASN A 107 -3.10 -13.07 -15.99
C ASN A 107 -3.93 -13.59 -17.17
N MET A 108 -5.23 -13.78 -16.98
CA MET A 108 -6.14 -14.17 -18.06
C MET A 108 -6.20 -13.11 -19.17
N PHE A 109 -6.26 -11.82 -18.80
CA PHE A 109 -6.29 -10.72 -19.74
C PHE A 109 -5.01 -10.65 -20.58
N ILE A 110 -3.83 -10.71 -19.95
CA ILE A 110 -2.55 -10.70 -20.65
C ILE A 110 -2.48 -11.89 -21.62
N ASN A 111 -2.91 -13.07 -21.18
CA ASN A 111 -2.93 -14.25 -22.02
C ASN A 111 -3.85 -14.09 -23.24
N ASP A 112 -5.07 -13.58 -23.05
CA ASP A 112 -6.03 -13.39 -24.12
C ASP A 112 -5.50 -12.37 -25.16
N ILE A 113 -4.91 -11.27 -24.70
CA ILE A 113 -4.40 -10.20 -25.55
C ILE A 113 -3.25 -10.67 -26.47
N TYR A 114 -2.40 -11.59 -26.00
CA TYR A 114 -1.34 -12.19 -26.82
C TYR A 114 -1.80 -13.38 -27.68
N ASN A 115 -2.99 -13.93 -27.45
CA ASN A 115 -3.50 -15.11 -28.13
C ASN A 115 -4.83 -14.83 -28.84
N ASP A 116 -5.95 -15.32 -28.31
CA ASP A 116 -7.23 -15.35 -29.01
C ASP A 116 -7.94 -13.99 -29.12
N GLN A 117 -7.58 -13.01 -28.28
CA GLN A 117 -8.17 -11.67 -28.23
C GLN A 117 -9.70 -11.69 -28.13
N ASN A 118 -10.26 -12.62 -27.36
CA ASN A 118 -11.69 -12.76 -27.14
C ASN A 118 -12.29 -11.51 -26.51
N ILE A 119 -11.61 -10.85 -25.57
CA ILE A 119 -12.08 -9.62 -24.93
C ILE A 119 -12.29 -8.46 -25.93
N VAL A 120 -11.59 -8.51 -27.06
CA VAL A 120 -11.73 -7.55 -28.17
C VAL A 120 -12.84 -7.98 -29.12
N LYS A 121 -12.90 -9.27 -29.48
CA LYS A 121 -13.96 -9.84 -30.33
C LYS A 121 -15.34 -9.64 -29.70
N ASP A 122 -15.42 -9.77 -28.37
CA ASP A 122 -16.61 -9.57 -27.56
C ASP A 122 -16.91 -8.09 -27.27
N LYS A 123 -16.07 -7.18 -27.76
CA LYS A 123 -16.22 -5.71 -27.65
C LYS A 123 -16.22 -5.18 -26.21
N VAL A 124 -15.65 -5.92 -25.26
CA VAL A 124 -15.49 -5.48 -23.86
C VAL A 124 -14.35 -4.46 -23.75
N ILE A 125 -13.22 -4.71 -24.43
CA ILE A 125 -12.09 -3.76 -24.50
C ILE A 125 -11.79 -3.41 -25.97
N PRO A 126 -11.71 -2.12 -26.32
CA PRO A 126 -11.32 -1.71 -27.67
C PRO A 126 -9.87 -2.10 -28.01
N LYS A 127 -9.65 -2.55 -29.25
CA LYS A 127 -8.31 -2.97 -29.74
C LYS A 127 -7.22 -1.90 -29.56
N TYR A 128 -7.57 -0.63 -29.68
CA TYR A 128 -6.61 0.46 -29.58
C TYR A 128 -5.95 0.58 -28.20
N VAL A 129 -6.55 0.00 -27.15
CA VAL A 129 -6.03 0.05 -25.76
C VAL A 129 -4.63 -0.59 -25.65
N PHE A 130 -4.36 -1.65 -26.41
CA PHE A 130 -3.04 -2.30 -26.40
C PHE A 130 -2.29 -2.18 -27.72
N ALA A 131 -2.97 -2.03 -28.87
CA ALA A 131 -2.31 -2.01 -30.18
C ALA A 131 -1.29 -0.87 -30.34
N ASN A 132 -1.52 0.26 -29.64
CA ASN A 132 -0.62 1.42 -29.64
C ASN A 132 0.26 1.50 -28.38
N SER A 133 0.18 0.50 -27.50
CA SER A 133 0.93 0.50 -26.25
C SER A 133 2.40 0.21 -26.52
N LYS A 134 3.30 1.08 -26.03
CA LYS A 134 4.75 0.84 -26.06
C LYS A 134 5.17 -0.39 -25.25
N ASN A 135 4.29 -0.88 -24.37
CA ASN A 135 4.52 -2.04 -23.52
C ASN A 135 4.01 -3.35 -24.12
N PHE A 136 3.20 -3.30 -25.19
CA PHE A 136 2.80 -4.51 -25.89
C PHE A 136 3.99 -5.07 -26.67
N ARG A 137 4.25 -6.38 -26.51
CA ARG A 137 5.39 -7.05 -27.13
C ARG A 137 4.92 -8.03 -28.19
N GLU A 138 5.07 -7.66 -29.46
CA GLU A 138 4.72 -8.52 -30.60
C GLU A 138 5.37 -9.90 -30.53
N GLN A 139 6.56 -10.00 -29.93
CA GLN A 139 7.30 -11.24 -29.71
C GLN A 139 6.59 -12.25 -28.79
N CYS A 140 5.65 -11.78 -27.97
CA CYS A 140 4.89 -12.63 -27.06
C CYS A 140 3.61 -13.20 -27.70
N ARG A 141 3.29 -12.84 -28.95
CA ARG A 141 2.10 -13.36 -29.62
C ARG A 141 2.17 -14.87 -29.84
N GLY A 142 1.06 -15.56 -29.58
CA GLY A 142 0.95 -17.01 -29.69
C GLY A 142 1.71 -17.78 -28.60
N PHE A 143 2.36 -17.07 -27.67
CA PHE A 143 3.02 -17.68 -26.52
C PHE A 143 2.05 -17.77 -25.35
N THR A 144 2.18 -18.84 -24.57
CA THR A 144 1.54 -19.02 -23.27
C THR A 144 2.60 -19.53 -22.29
N PRO A 145 2.86 -18.84 -21.19
CA PRO A 145 3.82 -19.31 -20.19
C PRO A 145 3.32 -20.59 -19.51
N PRO A 146 4.23 -21.42 -18.96
CA PRO A 146 3.84 -22.55 -18.12
C PRO A 146 2.83 -22.13 -17.05
N LEU A 147 1.81 -22.95 -16.85
CA LEU A 147 0.72 -22.71 -15.88
C LEU A 147 -0.11 -21.43 -16.14
N GLY A 148 0.09 -20.72 -17.25
CA GLY A 148 -0.65 -19.52 -17.60
C GLY A 148 -0.31 -18.29 -16.74
N VAL A 149 0.83 -18.30 -16.04
CA VAL A 149 1.24 -17.21 -15.14
C VAL A 149 2.14 -16.22 -15.88
N TRP A 150 1.59 -15.06 -16.23
CA TRP A 150 2.30 -13.92 -16.82
C TRP A 150 2.89 -13.00 -15.74
N ALA A 151 2.05 -12.53 -14.82
CA ALA A 151 2.44 -11.69 -13.70
C ALA A 151 2.65 -12.55 -12.46
N HIS A 152 3.89 -13.04 -12.29
CA HIS A 152 4.30 -13.88 -11.16
C HIS A 152 4.27 -13.11 -9.83
N ILE A 153 4.59 -11.82 -9.89
CA ILE A 153 4.57 -10.90 -8.76
C ILE A 153 3.78 -9.67 -9.21
N CYS A 154 2.84 -9.24 -8.39
CA CYS A 154 2.04 -8.06 -8.64
C CYS A 154 1.95 -7.23 -7.35
N GLY A 155 2.55 -6.04 -7.38
CA GLY A 155 2.24 -4.99 -6.42
C GLY A 155 0.96 -4.29 -6.85
N SER A 156 0.05 -4.05 -5.91
CA SER A 156 -1.14 -3.22 -6.13
C SER A 156 -1.12 -2.09 -5.11
N ASP A 157 -1.13 -0.86 -5.62
CA ASP A 157 -1.20 0.32 -4.78
C ASP A 157 -2.64 0.55 -4.33
N LEU A 158 -2.83 0.66 -3.02
CA LEU A 158 -4.13 0.79 -2.40
C LEU A 158 -4.27 2.15 -1.72
N VAL A 159 -5.40 2.82 -1.94
CA VAL A 159 -5.79 4.05 -1.27
C VAL A 159 -7.08 3.83 -0.50
N ARG A 160 -7.21 4.46 0.67
CA ARG A 160 -8.49 4.54 1.36
C ARG A 160 -9.07 5.93 1.15
N ASP A 161 -10.32 6.00 0.68
CA ASP A 161 -11.04 7.26 0.53
C ASP A 161 -11.75 7.66 1.84
N LYS A 162 -12.30 8.87 1.87
CA LYS A 162 -13.03 9.46 3.01
C LYS A 162 -14.22 8.61 3.49
N ASP A 163 -14.79 7.78 2.61
CA ASP A 163 -15.88 6.86 2.96
C ASP A 163 -15.39 5.59 3.69
N GLY A 164 -14.07 5.49 3.88
CA GLY A 164 -13.43 4.36 4.51
C GLY A 164 -13.21 3.17 3.58
N LYS A 165 -13.60 3.24 2.31
CA LYS A 165 -13.38 2.14 1.37
C LYS A 165 -11.99 2.19 0.78
N VAL A 166 -11.47 1.01 0.49
CA VAL A 166 -10.17 0.81 -0.14
C VAL A 166 -10.35 0.62 -1.64
N TYR A 167 -9.53 1.30 -2.43
CA TYR A 167 -9.52 1.30 -3.87
C TYR A 167 -8.11 0.99 -4.39
N VAL A 168 -8.02 0.39 -5.57
CA VAL A 168 -6.76 0.25 -6.31
C VAL A 168 -6.54 1.53 -7.12
N LEU A 169 -5.34 2.11 -7.02
CA LEU A 169 -4.94 3.30 -7.79
C LEU A 169 -4.63 2.99 -9.26
#